data_AF-A0A3D2K0V8-F1
#
_entry.id   AF-A0A3D2K0V8-F1
#
_cell.length_a   1.000
_cell.length_b   1.000
_cell.length_c   1.000
_cell.angle_alpha   90.00
_cell.angle_beta   90.00
_cell.angle_gamma   90.00
#
_symmetry.space_group_name_H-M   'P 1'
#
loop_
_entity.id
_entity.type
_entity.pdbx_description
1 polymer ?
#
loop_
_entity_poly.entity_id
_entity_poly.type
_entity_poly.pdbx_seq_one_letter_code
_entity_poly.pdbx_strand_id
1 'polypeptide(L)'
;MPSFSAKPLFNKDCGLLVHPTSLPNQYGVGDFGPSAIAWLELLAQNGQTVWQILPLNPAGYGDSPYQGLSAFAANPVFLSPEDLHARGLIDEIELRSFELENRSVVDFTAVYRNKTELSARAAVRFFELDSGDPLRLKYDAFVTAESDWLEGFALYSALKASFGGVAWTDWPEPLRQREPGALAQAVHDLDVELEQVRFEQFLLREQWDSVRATARRLNICIVGDLPIFVAHDSADVWCERGLFRLNDDGSPSVVAGVPPDYFSETGQLWGNPLYAWDVHRSDGFSWWRKRLRKILNWVDVVRIDHFRGFEACWEILGGAETAEDGRWIAAPGREVFNLFVEDWGLPLPVIAEDLGVITDGVIALRDDFQLPGIRIEQFAFGSDEMKKTF
;
A
#
# COMPACT_ATOMS: atom_id res chain seq x y z
N MET A 1 -16.47 -11.90 -35.59
CA MET A 1 -15.78 -10.80 -34.90
C MET A 1 -14.29 -11.10 -34.94
N PRO A 2 -13.40 -10.12 -35.16
CA PRO A 2 -11.97 -10.39 -35.16
C PRO A 2 -11.59 -10.91 -33.78
N SER A 3 -11.05 -12.13 -33.75
CA SER A 3 -10.41 -12.72 -32.59
C SER A 3 -9.15 -11.90 -32.31
N PHE A 4 -9.28 -10.89 -31.45
CA PHE A 4 -8.12 -10.29 -30.80
C PHE A 4 -7.62 -11.34 -29.81
N SER A 5 -6.63 -12.13 -30.22
CA SER A 5 -5.80 -12.88 -29.29
C SER A 5 -5.13 -11.86 -28.36
N ALA A 6 -5.75 -11.56 -27.22
CA ALA A 6 -5.16 -10.70 -26.21
C ALA A 6 -3.78 -11.28 -25.84
N LYS A 7 -2.74 -10.45 -25.91
CA LYS A 7 -1.41 -10.85 -25.46
C LYS A 7 -1.50 -11.19 -23.96
N PRO A 8 -0.99 -12.33 -23.49
CA PRO A 8 -1.08 -12.68 -22.08
C PRO A 8 -0.29 -11.67 -21.22
N LEU A 9 -0.72 -11.46 -19.97
CA LEU A 9 -0.08 -10.54 -19.04
C LEU A 9 1.40 -10.90 -18.78
N PHE A 10 1.69 -12.20 -18.75
CA PHE A 10 3.04 -12.77 -18.63
C PHE A 10 3.33 -13.74 -19.78
N ASN A 11 4.60 -13.89 -20.16
CA ASN A 11 5.04 -14.77 -21.24
C ASN A 11 6.17 -15.70 -20.78
N LYS A 12 5.82 -16.69 -19.93
CA LYS A 12 6.78 -17.63 -19.31
C LYS A 12 7.91 -16.89 -18.56
N ASP A 13 7.54 -15.79 -17.90
CA ASP A 13 8.42 -15.00 -17.07
C ASP A 13 8.79 -15.73 -15.77
N CYS A 14 9.95 -15.41 -15.22
CA CYS A 14 10.39 -15.88 -13.91
C CYS A 14 10.96 -14.72 -13.09
N GLY A 15 10.87 -14.83 -11.77
CA GLY A 15 11.28 -13.76 -10.88
C GLY A 15 11.36 -14.17 -9.43
N LEU A 16 11.65 -13.19 -8.59
CA LEU A 16 11.84 -13.36 -7.15
C LEU A 16 10.92 -12.42 -6.37
N LEU A 17 10.34 -12.95 -5.29
CA LEU A 17 9.67 -12.19 -4.25
C LEU A 17 10.70 -11.76 -3.20
N VAL A 18 11.02 -10.46 -3.18
CA VAL A 18 11.91 -9.85 -2.18
C VAL A 18 11.39 -8.45 -1.88
N HIS A 19 10.96 -8.18 -0.66
CA HIS A 19 10.50 -6.84 -0.31
C HIS A 19 11.69 -5.87 -0.15
N PRO A 20 11.60 -4.58 -0.53
CA PRO A 20 12.74 -3.68 -0.47
C PRO A 20 13.36 -3.55 0.92
N THR A 21 12.58 -3.71 2.01
CA THR A 21 13.13 -3.68 3.37
C THR A 21 14.18 -4.76 3.65
N SER A 22 14.15 -5.86 2.87
CA SER A 22 15.07 -6.99 2.99
C SER A 22 16.36 -6.80 2.20
N LEU A 23 16.48 -5.72 1.42
CA LEU A 23 17.70 -5.44 0.67
C LEU A 23 18.81 -4.95 1.60
N PRO A 24 20.06 -5.40 1.40
CA PRO A 24 21.16 -5.01 2.26
C PRO A 24 21.61 -3.57 1.99
N ASN A 25 21.80 -2.79 3.05
CA ASN A 25 22.53 -1.52 3.06
C ASN A 25 23.10 -1.26 4.47
N GLN A 26 23.69 -0.09 4.68
CA GLN A 26 24.31 0.32 5.96
C GLN A 26 23.38 1.13 6.87
N TYR A 27 22.08 1.17 6.58
CA TYR A 27 21.09 2.04 7.24
C TYR A 27 19.97 1.27 7.94
N GLY A 28 20.23 0.00 8.27
CA GLY A 28 19.36 -0.86 9.10
C GLY A 28 18.14 -1.46 8.40
N VAL A 29 17.75 -0.93 7.22
CA VAL A 29 16.65 -1.43 6.39
C VAL A 29 16.93 -1.09 4.93
N GLY A 30 16.63 -2.00 4.01
CA GLY A 30 16.70 -1.70 2.58
C GLY A 30 15.75 -0.57 2.18
N ASP A 31 16.16 0.24 1.21
CA ASP A 31 15.53 1.52 0.85
C ASP A 31 15.37 1.67 -0.68
N PHE A 32 14.89 2.82 -1.15
CA PHE A 32 14.77 3.11 -2.59
C PHE A 32 16.05 3.67 -3.22
N GLY A 33 17.19 3.48 -2.55
CA GLY A 33 18.50 3.98 -2.96
C GLY A 33 19.31 2.98 -3.81
N PRO A 34 20.65 3.09 -3.76
CA PRO A 34 21.57 2.22 -4.51
C PRO A 34 21.32 0.72 -4.30
N SER A 35 20.85 0.30 -3.12
CA SER A 35 20.54 -1.10 -2.81
C SER A 35 19.47 -1.71 -3.73
N ALA A 36 18.38 -0.97 -4.00
CA ALA A 36 17.32 -1.38 -4.93
C ALA A 36 17.81 -1.43 -6.39
N ILE A 37 18.69 -0.50 -6.78
CA ILE A 37 19.29 -0.48 -8.11
C ILE A 37 20.19 -1.72 -8.31
N ALA A 38 21.06 -2.01 -7.35
CA ALA A 38 21.93 -3.18 -7.38
C ALA A 38 21.13 -4.49 -7.42
N TRP A 39 20.00 -4.56 -6.71
CA TRP A 39 19.09 -5.69 -6.75
C TRP A 39 18.51 -5.94 -8.16
N LEU A 40 18.02 -4.88 -8.82
CA LEU A 40 17.52 -4.99 -10.20
C LEU A 40 18.62 -5.44 -11.18
N GLU A 41 19.83 -4.92 -11.03
CA GLU A 41 20.96 -5.35 -11.85
C GLU A 41 21.30 -6.83 -11.62
N LEU A 42 21.25 -7.31 -10.38
CA LEU A 42 21.45 -8.71 -10.05
C LEU A 42 20.36 -9.61 -10.65
N LEU A 43 19.09 -9.20 -10.57
CA LEU A 43 17.97 -9.92 -11.20
C LEU A 43 18.20 -10.06 -12.71
N ALA A 44 18.54 -8.96 -13.38
CA ALA A 44 18.78 -8.93 -14.83
C ALA A 44 19.97 -9.82 -15.22
N GLN A 45 21.07 -9.78 -14.45
CA GLN A 45 22.25 -10.63 -14.67
C GLN A 45 21.92 -12.13 -14.56
N ASN A 46 20.91 -12.50 -13.77
CA ASN A 46 20.45 -13.88 -13.58
C ASN A 46 19.22 -14.22 -14.42
N GLY A 47 18.91 -13.42 -15.44
CA GLY A 47 17.82 -13.68 -16.39
C GLY A 47 16.41 -13.62 -15.80
N GLN A 48 16.24 -13.01 -14.62
CA GLN A 48 14.93 -12.81 -14.03
C GLN A 48 14.25 -11.60 -14.67
N THR A 49 12.96 -11.71 -14.98
CA THR A 49 12.15 -10.66 -15.62
C THR A 49 11.07 -10.11 -14.70
N VAL A 50 10.90 -10.66 -13.48
CA VAL A 50 9.92 -10.22 -12.49
C VAL A 50 10.56 -9.96 -11.13
N TRP A 51 10.18 -8.84 -10.51
CA TRP A 51 10.44 -8.55 -9.11
C TRP A 51 9.11 -8.35 -8.38
N GLN A 52 8.74 -9.29 -7.51
CA GLN A 52 7.55 -9.14 -6.68
C GLN A 52 7.90 -8.53 -5.33
N ILE A 53 7.05 -7.60 -4.87
CA ILE A 53 7.16 -6.90 -3.59
C ILE A 53 5.85 -6.99 -2.82
N LEU A 54 5.94 -6.89 -1.49
CA LEU A 54 4.79 -6.65 -0.60
C LEU A 54 4.34 -5.17 -0.69
N PRO A 55 3.21 -4.78 -0.05
CA PRO A 55 2.75 -3.39 -0.06
C PRO A 55 3.83 -2.41 0.43
N LEU A 56 3.94 -1.24 -0.21
CA LEU A 56 4.92 -0.20 0.13
C LEU A 56 4.37 0.82 1.14
N ASN A 57 3.17 0.61 1.65
CA ASN A 57 2.45 1.58 2.47
C ASN A 57 3.08 1.74 3.86
N PRO A 58 2.92 2.91 4.53
CA PRO A 58 3.37 3.12 5.89
C PRO A 58 2.75 2.08 6.81
N ALA A 59 3.58 1.26 7.45
CA ALA A 59 3.09 0.18 8.30
C ALA A 59 2.51 0.75 9.60
N GLY A 60 1.38 0.19 10.05
CA GLY A 60 0.79 0.46 11.34
C GLY A 60 1.42 -0.41 12.44
N TYR A 61 0.59 -0.84 13.38
CA TYR A 61 1.03 -1.69 14.49
C TYR A 61 1.68 -3.00 14.00
N GLY A 62 2.79 -3.39 14.63
CA GLY A 62 3.50 -4.63 14.29
C GLY A 62 4.29 -4.59 12.98
N ASP A 63 4.48 -3.42 12.39
CA ASP A 63 5.27 -3.18 11.17
C ASP A 63 4.80 -4.00 9.95
N SER A 64 3.54 -4.44 9.96
CA SER A 64 2.95 -5.23 8.88
C SER A 64 2.62 -4.35 7.66
N PRO A 65 3.13 -4.67 6.46
CA PRO A 65 2.76 -3.99 5.22
C PRO A 65 1.26 -4.10 4.87
N TYR A 66 0.55 -5.09 5.44
CA TYR A 66 -0.87 -5.33 5.18
C TYR A 66 -1.79 -4.53 6.12
N GLN A 67 -1.23 -3.82 7.10
CA GLN A 67 -1.97 -2.92 7.99
C GLN A 67 -1.45 -1.49 7.82
N GLY A 68 -1.57 -0.97 6.60
CA GLY A 68 -1.07 0.35 6.24
C GLY A 68 -1.89 1.50 6.83
N LEU A 69 -1.21 2.57 7.26
CA LEU A 69 -1.83 3.84 7.71
C LEU A 69 -2.44 4.65 6.56
N SER A 70 -2.12 4.30 5.31
CA SER A 70 -2.75 4.82 4.11
C SER A 70 -2.60 3.82 2.96
N ALA A 71 -3.64 3.69 2.13
CA ALA A 71 -3.59 2.92 0.89
C ALA A 71 -2.84 3.63 -0.25
N PHE A 72 -2.50 4.91 -0.11
CA PHE A 72 -1.92 5.76 -1.16
C PHE A 72 -0.47 6.17 -0.89
N ALA A 73 -0.12 6.37 0.38
CA ALA A 73 1.21 6.81 0.79
C ALA A 73 2.25 5.69 0.69
N ALA A 74 3.52 6.07 0.62
CA ALA A 74 4.67 5.18 0.76
C ALA A 74 5.32 5.30 2.14
N ASN A 75 5.91 4.21 2.63
CA ASN A 75 6.50 4.16 3.95
C ASN A 75 7.83 4.96 4.01
N PRO A 76 7.98 5.91 4.95
CA PRO A 76 9.23 6.68 5.12
C PRO A 76 10.46 5.83 5.47
N VAL A 77 10.32 4.56 5.88
CA VAL A 77 11.46 3.65 6.05
C VAL A 77 12.30 3.50 4.77
N PHE A 78 11.67 3.68 3.60
CA PHE A 78 12.34 3.53 2.31
C PHE A 78 13.13 4.77 1.86
N LEU A 79 13.12 5.86 2.63
CA LEU A 79 13.85 7.08 2.29
C LEU A 79 15.36 6.82 2.34
N SER A 80 16.04 6.92 1.20
CA SER A 80 17.47 6.58 1.13
C SER A 80 18.38 7.75 1.55
N PRO A 81 19.26 7.57 2.56
CA PRO A 81 20.25 8.58 2.93
C PRO A 81 21.25 8.85 1.81
N GLU A 82 21.65 7.81 1.07
CA GLU A 82 22.62 7.94 -0.04
C GLU A 82 22.07 8.79 -1.19
N ASP A 83 20.80 8.64 -1.54
CA ASP A 83 20.16 9.48 -2.57
C ASP A 83 20.05 10.94 -2.10
N LEU A 84 19.73 11.18 -0.82
CA LEU A 84 19.68 12.54 -0.27
C LEU A 84 21.06 13.20 -0.25
N HIS A 85 22.11 12.45 0.05
CA HIS A 85 23.49 12.92 -0.05
C HIS A 85 23.87 13.23 -1.50
N ALA A 86 23.54 12.35 -2.44
CA ALA A 86 23.80 12.57 -3.87
C ALA A 86 23.10 13.81 -4.43
N ARG A 87 21.97 14.21 -3.84
CA ARG A 87 21.24 15.45 -4.15
C ARG A 87 21.79 16.69 -3.41
N GLY A 88 22.75 16.52 -2.51
CA GLY A 88 23.30 17.62 -1.70
C GLY A 88 22.39 18.10 -0.57
N LEU A 89 21.35 17.31 -0.21
CA LEU A 89 20.42 17.66 0.87
C LEU A 89 20.96 17.32 2.26
N ILE A 90 21.96 16.45 2.32
CA ILE A 90 22.77 16.18 3.51
C ILE A 90 24.25 16.08 3.14
N ASP A 91 25.13 16.39 4.08
CA ASP A 91 26.58 16.25 3.92
C ASP A 91 27.09 14.84 4.28
N GLU A 92 28.39 14.60 4.02
CA GLU A 92 29.05 13.31 4.26
C GLU A 92 29.09 12.92 5.75
N ILE A 93 29.19 13.90 6.66
CA ILE A 93 29.23 13.65 8.11
C ILE A 93 27.83 13.23 8.57
N GLU A 94 26.80 13.92 8.10
CA GLU A 94 25.41 13.55 8.33
C GLU A 94 25.10 12.16 7.78
N LEU A 95 25.49 11.86 6.52
CA LEU A 95 25.29 10.55 5.90
C LEU A 95 25.81 9.41 6.77
N ARG A 96 27.06 9.53 7.25
CA ARG A 96 27.68 8.55 8.15
C ARG A 96 26.99 8.47 9.52
N SER A 97 26.45 9.58 10.01
CA SER A 97 25.73 9.60 11.29
C SER A 97 24.41 8.81 11.26
N PHE A 98 23.88 8.53 10.07
CA PHE A 98 22.69 7.70 9.89
C PHE A 98 22.98 6.20 9.74
N GLU A 99 24.24 5.78 9.72
CA GLU A 99 24.58 4.35 9.67
C GLU A 99 24.03 3.62 10.90
N LEU A 100 23.41 2.47 10.67
CA LEU A 100 22.90 1.58 11.71
C LEU A 100 23.61 0.24 11.63
N GLU A 101 23.67 -0.47 12.76
CA GLU A 101 24.27 -1.79 12.81
C GLU A 101 23.53 -2.77 11.86
N ASN A 102 24.29 -3.46 11.01
CA ASN A 102 23.74 -4.49 10.13
C ASN A 102 23.31 -5.71 10.93
N ARG A 103 22.03 -6.02 10.87
CA ARG A 103 21.40 -7.15 11.57
C ARG A 103 20.62 -8.02 10.59
N SER A 104 20.37 -9.26 10.95
CA SER A 104 19.51 -10.17 10.18
C SER A 104 18.01 -9.88 10.35
N VAL A 105 17.66 -9.00 11.29
CA VAL A 105 16.30 -8.56 11.59
C VAL A 105 16.30 -7.03 11.70
N VAL A 106 15.33 -6.40 11.05
CA VAL A 106 15.17 -4.94 11.06
C VAL A 106 14.71 -4.47 12.44
N ASP A 107 15.40 -3.49 13.01
CA ASP A 107 14.94 -2.74 14.18
C ASP A 107 14.14 -1.52 13.70
N PHE A 108 12.83 -1.72 13.47
CA PHE A 108 11.96 -0.67 12.94
C PHE A 108 11.91 0.57 13.85
N THR A 109 12.02 0.40 15.17
CA THR A 109 12.03 1.56 16.10
C THR A 109 13.27 2.43 15.87
N ALA A 110 14.45 1.82 15.77
CA ALA A 110 15.68 2.55 15.45
C ALA A 110 15.61 3.18 14.05
N VAL A 111 15.11 2.45 13.06
CA VAL A 111 14.95 2.92 11.68
C VAL A 111 14.03 4.13 11.59
N TYR A 112 12.80 4.06 12.10
CA TYR A 112 11.85 5.18 12.00
C TYR A 112 12.42 6.43 12.65
N ARG A 113 13.00 6.33 13.86
CA ARG A 113 13.67 7.46 14.53
C ARG A 113 14.76 8.07 13.64
N ASN A 114 15.56 7.22 13.01
CA ASN A 114 16.67 7.65 12.16
C ASN A 114 16.17 8.33 10.87
N LYS A 115 15.11 7.80 10.25
CA LYS A 115 14.50 8.35 9.03
C LYS A 115 13.76 9.66 9.28
N THR A 116 13.11 9.81 10.44
CA THR A 116 12.51 11.09 10.86
C THR A 116 13.57 12.18 11.00
N GLU A 117 14.70 11.89 11.67
CA GLU A 117 15.81 12.85 11.80
C GLU A 117 16.45 13.16 10.43
N LEU A 118 16.65 12.16 9.59
CA LEU A 118 17.16 12.32 8.22
C LEU A 118 16.28 13.26 7.40
N SER A 119 14.97 13.02 7.41
CA SER A 119 13.99 13.83 6.70
C SER A 119 14.02 15.27 7.19
N ALA A 120 14.03 15.50 8.51
CA ALA A 120 14.10 16.84 9.09
C ALA A 120 15.37 17.61 8.67
N ARG A 121 16.55 16.96 8.69
CA ARG A 121 17.80 17.62 8.24
C ARG A 121 17.81 17.91 6.75
N ALA A 122 17.34 16.97 5.94
CA ALA A 122 17.25 17.16 4.50
C ALA A 122 16.26 18.27 4.13
N ALA A 123 15.16 18.39 4.87
CA ALA A 123 14.15 19.43 4.67
C ALA A 123 14.75 20.83 4.81
N VAL A 124 15.59 21.08 5.83
CA VAL A 124 16.23 22.39 6.02
C VAL A 124 16.92 22.88 4.74
N ARG A 125 17.84 22.07 4.18
CA ARG A 125 18.57 22.44 2.96
C ARG A 125 17.66 22.48 1.74
N PHE A 126 16.65 21.61 1.68
CA PHE A 126 15.71 21.57 0.58
C PHE A 126 14.86 22.84 0.49
N PHE A 127 14.33 23.32 1.61
CA PHE A 127 13.51 24.52 1.65
C PHE A 127 14.33 25.83 1.58
N GLU A 128 15.65 25.75 1.73
CA GLU A 128 16.59 26.85 1.41
C GLU A 128 16.89 26.98 -0.10
N LEU A 129 16.53 25.98 -0.91
CA LEU A 129 16.68 26.07 -2.37
C LEU A 129 15.79 27.18 -2.94
N ASP A 130 16.26 27.83 -4.00
CA ASP A 130 15.47 28.80 -4.74
C ASP A 130 14.17 28.17 -5.26
N SER A 131 13.07 28.92 -5.30
CA SER A 131 11.80 28.44 -5.86
C SER A 131 11.87 28.06 -7.35
N GLY A 132 12.88 28.55 -8.05
CA GLY A 132 13.20 28.17 -9.43
C GLY A 132 14.08 26.93 -9.57
N ASP A 133 14.56 26.35 -8.47
CA ASP A 133 15.35 25.12 -8.49
C ASP A 133 14.51 23.96 -9.08
N PRO A 134 15.06 23.13 -9.98
CA PRO A 134 14.33 22.02 -10.58
C PRO A 134 13.68 21.07 -9.57
N LEU A 135 14.30 20.85 -8.40
CA LEU A 135 13.76 19.97 -7.36
C LEU A 135 12.58 20.63 -6.63
N ARG A 136 12.59 21.96 -6.43
CA ARG A 136 11.42 22.69 -5.88
C ARG A 136 10.25 22.71 -6.85
N LEU A 137 10.49 22.95 -8.14
CA LEU A 137 9.44 22.88 -9.16
C LEU A 137 8.77 21.50 -9.24
N LYS A 138 9.56 20.42 -9.11
CA LYS A 138 9.03 19.05 -9.05
C LYS A 138 8.21 18.80 -7.78
N TYR A 139 8.63 19.33 -6.64
CA TYR A 139 7.88 19.22 -5.39
C TYR A 139 6.53 19.92 -5.47
N ASP A 140 6.50 21.16 -5.96
CA ASP A 140 5.23 21.91 -6.11
C ASP A 140 4.27 21.19 -7.07
N ALA A 141 4.80 20.65 -8.16
CA ALA A 141 4.03 19.84 -9.10
C ALA A 141 3.51 18.54 -8.46
N PHE A 142 4.32 17.85 -7.65
CA PHE A 142 3.92 16.65 -6.93
C PHE A 142 2.81 16.94 -5.92
N VAL A 143 3.00 17.95 -5.05
CA VAL A 143 2.00 18.34 -4.04
C VAL A 143 0.68 18.69 -4.71
N THR A 144 0.72 19.43 -5.82
CA THR A 144 -0.48 19.76 -6.59
C THR A 144 -1.15 18.51 -7.16
N ALA A 145 -0.37 17.65 -7.83
CA ALA A 145 -0.89 16.46 -8.54
C ALA A 145 -1.44 15.38 -7.59
N GLU A 146 -0.94 15.31 -6.36
CA GLU A 146 -1.25 14.26 -5.39
C GLU A 146 -2.11 14.79 -4.22
N SER A 147 -2.55 16.05 -4.28
CA SER A 147 -3.30 16.75 -3.23
C SER A 147 -4.57 16.03 -2.76
N ASP A 148 -5.18 15.23 -3.63
CA ASP A 148 -6.45 14.55 -3.37
C ASP A 148 -6.36 13.46 -2.29
N TRP A 149 -5.17 12.91 -1.98
CA TRP A 149 -4.93 12.01 -0.86
C TRP A 149 -3.85 12.55 0.08
N LEU A 150 -2.89 13.31 -0.46
CA LEU A 150 -1.72 13.76 0.29
C LEU A 150 -2.09 14.69 1.44
N GLU A 151 -3.03 15.61 1.22
CA GLU A 151 -3.45 16.57 2.25
C GLU A 151 -4.14 15.87 3.43
N GLY A 152 -5.02 14.91 3.13
CA GLY A 152 -5.67 14.08 4.15
C GLY A 152 -4.66 13.22 4.92
N PHE A 153 -3.70 12.62 4.22
CA PHE A 153 -2.65 11.81 4.84
C PHE A 153 -1.66 12.62 5.68
N ALA A 154 -1.25 13.80 5.21
CA ALA A 154 -0.36 14.70 5.94
C ALA A 154 -1.00 15.16 7.25
N LEU A 155 -2.26 15.60 7.20
CA LEU A 155 -2.98 16.00 8.41
C LEU A 155 -3.23 14.82 9.36
N TYR A 156 -3.62 13.66 8.83
CA TYR A 156 -3.77 12.43 9.64
C TYR A 156 -2.46 12.07 10.36
N SER A 157 -1.34 12.06 9.63
CA SER A 157 -0.03 11.69 10.16
C SER A 157 0.45 12.67 11.22
N ALA A 158 0.29 13.98 10.98
CA ALA A 158 0.65 15.03 11.93
C ALA A 158 -0.19 14.95 13.23
N LEU A 159 -1.51 14.79 13.11
CA LEU A 159 -2.41 14.62 14.26
C LEU A 159 -2.09 13.35 15.04
N LYS A 160 -1.84 12.24 14.33
CA LYS A 160 -1.46 10.97 14.95
C LYS A 160 -0.19 11.14 15.78
N ALA A 161 0.83 11.79 15.24
CA ALA A 161 2.07 12.10 15.95
C ALA A 161 1.81 13.01 17.17
N SER A 162 1.02 14.09 17.01
CA SER A 162 0.72 15.03 18.09
C SER A 162 -0.04 14.40 19.27
N PHE A 163 -0.82 13.35 18.99
CA PHE A 163 -1.55 12.59 20.01
C PHE A 163 -0.82 11.31 20.47
N GLY A 164 0.48 11.17 20.18
CA GLY A 164 1.29 10.06 20.69
C GLY A 164 0.96 8.71 20.06
N GLY A 165 0.46 8.70 18.82
CA GLY A 165 0.24 7.49 18.04
C GLY A 165 -1.12 6.83 18.23
N VAL A 166 -2.01 7.35 19.09
CA VAL A 166 -3.34 6.76 19.33
C VAL A 166 -4.20 6.76 18.07
N ALA A 167 -5.21 5.88 18.04
CA ALA A 167 -6.12 5.77 16.91
C ALA A 167 -6.98 7.02 16.73
N TRP A 168 -7.39 7.30 15.50
CA TRP A 168 -8.17 8.52 15.21
C TRP A 168 -9.52 8.59 15.95
N THR A 169 -10.08 7.46 16.37
CA THR A 169 -11.31 7.39 17.18
C THR A 169 -11.13 7.91 18.61
N ASP A 170 -9.88 7.97 19.09
CA ASP A 170 -9.52 8.47 20.43
C ASP A 170 -9.11 9.95 20.41
N TRP A 171 -9.10 10.59 19.24
CA TRP A 171 -8.81 12.02 19.12
C TRP A 171 -9.95 12.88 19.67
N PRO A 172 -9.69 14.17 19.99
CA PRO A 172 -10.74 15.10 20.33
C PRO A 172 -11.86 15.10 19.29
N GLU A 173 -13.11 15.11 19.76
CA GLU A 173 -14.29 14.91 18.93
C GLU A 173 -14.33 15.81 17.68
N PRO A 174 -14.02 17.12 17.73
CA PRO A 174 -14.00 17.96 16.53
C PRO A 174 -13.03 17.48 15.44
N LEU A 175 -11.89 16.89 15.80
CA LEU A 175 -10.91 16.36 14.85
C LEU A 175 -11.30 14.97 14.36
N ARG A 176 -11.81 14.12 15.26
CA ARG A 176 -12.38 12.81 14.92
C ARG A 176 -13.54 12.93 13.93
N GLN A 177 -14.43 13.89 14.15
CA GLN A 177 -15.58 14.19 13.30
C GLN A 177 -15.25 15.09 12.10
N ARG A 178 -13.98 15.50 11.97
CA ARG A 178 -13.49 16.33 10.85
C ARG A 178 -14.25 17.65 10.70
N GLU A 179 -14.57 18.29 11.82
CA GLU A 179 -15.22 19.60 11.83
C GLU A 179 -14.35 20.63 11.11
N PRO A 180 -14.88 21.36 10.10
CA PRO A 180 -14.05 22.24 9.26
C PRO A 180 -13.22 23.27 10.02
N GLY A 181 -13.76 23.84 11.11
CA GLY A 181 -13.04 24.81 11.93
C GLY A 181 -11.87 24.19 12.70
N ALA A 182 -12.06 22.99 13.26
CA ALA A 182 -11.01 22.28 13.97
C ALA A 182 -9.90 21.81 13.02
N LEU A 183 -10.26 21.35 11.82
CA LEU A 183 -9.28 20.97 10.80
C LEU A 183 -8.47 22.18 10.31
N ALA A 184 -9.12 23.32 10.05
CA ALA A 184 -8.42 24.53 9.63
C ALA A 184 -7.42 25.02 10.69
N GLN A 185 -7.80 24.93 11.97
CA GLN A 185 -6.90 25.26 13.07
C GLN A 185 -5.73 24.27 13.15
N ALA A 186 -5.99 22.97 13.04
CA ALA A 186 -4.93 21.95 13.05
C ALA A 186 -3.94 22.10 11.88
N VAL A 187 -4.43 22.43 10.68
CA VAL A 187 -3.57 22.71 9.52
C VAL A 187 -2.65 23.90 9.79
N HIS A 188 -3.14 24.95 10.43
CA HIS A 188 -2.33 26.11 10.81
C HIS A 188 -1.30 25.76 11.90
N ASP A 189 -1.72 25.01 12.92
CA ASP A 189 -0.88 24.73 14.09
C ASP A 189 0.21 23.68 13.82
N LEU A 190 0.05 22.85 12.79
CA LEU A 190 0.94 21.74 12.44
C LEU A 190 1.63 21.94 11.07
N ASP A 191 1.70 23.17 10.55
CA ASP A 191 2.17 23.45 9.18
C ASP A 191 3.54 22.81 8.87
N VAL A 192 4.47 22.86 9.83
CA VAL A 192 5.81 22.28 9.70
C VAL A 192 5.75 20.75 9.57
N GLU A 193 4.95 20.08 10.39
CA GLU A 193 4.74 18.63 10.33
C GLU A 193 4.05 18.22 9.03
N LEU A 194 3.10 19.02 8.55
CA LEU A 194 2.42 18.79 7.28
C LEU A 194 3.40 18.92 6.11
N GLU A 195 4.25 19.95 6.10
CA GLU A 195 5.31 20.11 5.09
C GLU A 195 6.31 18.94 5.12
N GLN A 196 6.68 18.45 6.31
CA GLN A 196 7.55 17.30 6.43
C GLN A 196 6.95 16.05 5.77
N VAL A 197 5.68 15.74 6.03
CA VAL A 197 5.03 14.57 5.40
C VAL A 197 4.94 14.73 3.88
N ARG A 198 4.59 15.92 3.38
CA ARG A 198 4.57 16.21 1.93
C ARG A 198 5.95 16.00 1.31
N PHE A 199 7.00 16.49 1.97
CA PHE A 199 8.39 16.36 1.54
C PHE A 199 8.85 14.91 1.48
N GLU A 200 8.54 14.11 2.51
CA GLU A 200 8.86 12.68 2.55
C GLU A 200 8.20 11.93 1.39
N GLN A 201 6.90 12.15 1.17
CA GLN A 201 6.17 11.49 0.08
C GLN A 201 6.72 11.89 -1.30
N PHE A 202 7.13 13.15 -1.47
CA PHE A 202 7.78 13.63 -2.69
C PHE A 202 9.12 12.92 -2.95
N LEU A 203 10.00 12.85 -1.95
CA LEU A 203 11.30 12.22 -2.09
C LEU A 203 11.18 10.72 -2.34
N LEU A 204 10.29 10.04 -1.61
CA LEU A 204 10.00 8.62 -1.85
C LEU A 204 9.53 8.38 -3.28
N ARG A 205 8.70 9.29 -3.82
CA ARG A 205 8.25 9.21 -5.21
C ARG A 205 9.41 9.36 -6.20
N GLU A 206 10.26 10.37 -6.02
CA GLU A 206 11.43 10.60 -6.88
C GLU A 206 12.43 9.43 -6.84
N GLN A 207 12.68 8.88 -5.64
CA GLN A 207 13.57 7.73 -5.47
C GLN A 207 12.99 6.48 -6.15
N TRP A 208 11.71 6.21 -5.94
CA TRP A 208 11.05 5.07 -6.56
C TRP A 208 10.94 5.20 -8.09
N ASP A 209 10.78 6.42 -8.63
CA ASP A 209 10.80 6.65 -10.07
C ASP A 209 12.16 6.27 -10.69
N SER A 210 13.27 6.48 -9.97
CA SER A 210 14.60 6.01 -10.38
C SER A 210 14.68 4.48 -10.42
N VAL A 211 14.12 3.81 -9.40
CA VAL A 211 14.02 2.34 -9.34
C VAL A 211 13.19 1.82 -10.52
N ARG A 212 12.01 2.39 -10.77
CA ARG A 212 11.14 2.01 -11.91
C ARG A 212 11.81 2.25 -13.25
N ALA A 213 12.49 3.38 -13.43
CA ALA A 213 13.20 3.68 -14.67
C ALA A 213 14.30 2.64 -14.93
N THR A 214 15.01 2.21 -13.88
CA THR A 214 16.01 1.16 -13.99
C THR A 214 15.39 -0.21 -14.28
N ALA A 215 14.31 -0.58 -13.60
CA ALA A 215 13.60 -1.83 -13.86
C ALA A 215 13.14 -1.91 -15.32
N ARG A 216 12.54 -0.83 -15.86
CA ARG A 216 12.15 -0.74 -17.28
C ARG A 216 13.33 -0.88 -18.23
N ARG A 217 14.46 -0.20 -17.96
CA ARG A 217 15.69 -0.32 -18.76
C ARG A 217 16.23 -1.74 -18.79
N LEU A 218 16.06 -2.48 -17.70
CA LEU A 218 16.50 -3.86 -17.54
C LEU A 218 15.43 -4.89 -17.94
N ASN A 219 14.26 -4.46 -18.44
CA ASN A 219 13.11 -5.30 -18.74
C ASN A 219 12.62 -6.15 -17.56
N ILE A 220 12.65 -5.58 -16.35
CA ILE A 220 12.09 -6.19 -15.14
C ILE A 220 10.72 -5.58 -14.88
N CYS A 221 9.71 -6.45 -14.80
CA CYS A 221 8.36 -6.12 -14.37
C CYS A 221 8.27 -6.15 -12.85
N ILE A 222 7.86 -5.04 -12.24
CA ILE A 222 7.61 -4.97 -10.80
C ILE A 222 6.16 -5.37 -10.53
N VAL A 223 5.98 -6.42 -9.73
CA VAL A 223 4.67 -6.89 -9.25
C VAL A 223 4.47 -6.39 -7.82
N GLY A 224 3.54 -5.46 -7.64
CA GLY A 224 3.12 -4.99 -6.33
C GLY A 224 2.03 -5.86 -5.71
N ASP A 225 1.56 -5.42 -4.55
CA ASP A 225 0.54 -6.13 -3.77
C ASP A 225 -0.43 -5.14 -3.13
N LEU A 226 -1.72 -5.44 -3.22
CA LEU A 226 -2.85 -4.63 -2.77
C LEU A 226 -3.73 -5.47 -1.85
N PRO A 227 -3.72 -5.19 -0.53
CA PRO A 227 -4.67 -5.76 0.41
C PRO A 227 -6.09 -5.32 0.03
N ILE A 228 -7.06 -6.24 -0.10
CA ILE A 228 -8.42 -5.83 -0.45
C ILE A 228 -8.98 -4.84 0.57
N PHE A 229 -8.81 -5.08 1.86
CA PHE A 229 -9.25 -4.18 2.92
C PHE A 229 -8.16 -3.18 3.34
N VAL A 230 -8.57 -2.10 4.00
CA VAL A 230 -7.67 -1.10 4.60
C VAL A 230 -7.71 -1.21 6.12
N ALA A 231 -6.69 -0.72 6.83
CA ALA A 231 -6.71 -0.67 8.28
C ALA A 231 -7.78 0.33 8.77
N HIS A 232 -8.44 0.03 9.89
CA HIS A 232 -9.42 0.95 10.49
C HIS A 232 -8.76 2.26 10.93
N ASP A 233 -7.62 2.16 11.61
CA ASP A 233 -6.82 3.30 11.99
C ASP A 233 -5.92 3.72 10.82
N SER A 234 -6.51 4.41 9.86
CA SER A 234 -5.84 4.89 8.66
C SER A 234 -6.41 6.25 8.21
N ALA A 235 -5.60 6.98 7.43
CA ALA A 235 -6.04 8.19 6.78
C ALA A 235 -7.23 7.93 5.84
N ASP A 236 -7.30 6.75 5.20
CA ASP A 236 -8.37 6.41 4.26
C ASP A 236 -9.72 6.35 4.97
N VAL A 237 -9.79 5.63 6.09
CA VAL A 237 -11.05 5.48 6.86
C VAL A 237 -11.43 6.77 7.55
N TRP A 238 -10.47 7.49 8.13
CA TRP A 238 -10.74 8.78 8.77
C TRP A 238 -11.24 9.82 7.77
N CYS A 239 -10.62 9.94 6.59
CA CYS A 239 -11.01 10.93 5.58
C CYS A 239 -12.33 10.56 4.88
N GLU A 240 -12.56 9.29 4.61
CA GLU A 240 -13.65 8.80 3.75
C GLU A 240 -14.63 7.90 4.52
N ARG A 241 -15.01 8.28 5.74
CA ARG A 241 -15.84 7.46 6.65
C ARG A 241 -17.09 6.87 6.00
N GLY A 242 -17.74 7.62 5.11
CA GLY A 242 -18.97 7.18 4.40
C GLY A 242 -18.76 5.99 3.46
N LEU A 243 -17.53 5.70 3.05
CA LEU A 243 -17.18 4.55 2.21
C LEU A 243 -17.06 3.23 3.01
N PHE A 244 -17.19 3.29 4.33
CA PHE A 244 -17.01 2.17 5.25
C PHE A 244 -18.22 2.02 6.18
N ARG A 245 -18.41 0.80 6.71
CA ARG A 245 -19.52 0.47 7.61
C ARG A 245 -19.15 0.73 9.06
N LEU A 246 -19.25 1.99 9.46
CA LEU A 246 -18.90 2.48 10.79
C LEU A 246 -20.15 2.86 11.60
N ASN A 247 -20.01 2.87 12.92
CA ASN A 247 -20.93 3.55 13.83
C ASN A 247 -20.64 5.07 13.85
N ASP A 248 -21.53 5.86 14.45
CA ASP A 248 -21.41 7.33 14.52
C ASP A 248 -20.12 7.81 15.23
N ASP A 249 -19.65 7.02 16.20
CA ASP A 249 -18.39 7.27 16.93
C ASP A 249 -17.12 6.92 16.13
N GLY A 250 -17.29 6.30 14.96
CA GLY A 250 -16.20 5.90 14.07
C GLY A 250 -15.73 4.46 14.24
N SER A 251 -16.21 3.72 15.25
CA SER A 251 -15.90 2.30 15.42
C SER A 251 -16.51 1.46 14.28
N PRO A 252 -15.91 0.33 13.86
CA PRO A 252 -16.51 -0.54 12.87
C PRO A 252 -17.83 -1.16 13.38
N SER A 253 -18.90 -1.02 12.63
CA SER A 253 -20.17 -1.74 12.92
C SER A 253 -20.04 -3.24 12.59
N VAL A 254 -19.21 -3.55 11.59
CA VAL A 254 -18.83 -4.89 11.17
C VAL A 254 -17.37 -4.88 10.71
N VAL A 255 -16.72 -6.02 10.81
CA VAL A 255 -15.31 -6.21 10.44
C VAL A 255 -15.11 -7.42 9.52
N ALA A 256 -13.98 -7.41 8.83
CA ALA A 256 -13.53 -8.48 7.97
C ALA A 256 -12.88 -9.62 8.74
N GLY A 257 -12.96 -10.80 8.15
CA GLY A 257 -12.25 -11.99 8.56
C GLY A 257 -12.48 -13.12 7.57
N VAL A 258 -12.19 -14.34 8.01
CA VAL A 258 -12.60 -15.58 7.34
C VAL A 258 -13.23 -16.54 8.34
N PRO A 259 -14.22 -17.36 7.91
CA PRO A 259 -14.85 -18.32 8.79
C PRO A 259 -13.86 -19.39 9.28
N PRO A 260 -14.23 -20.18 10.30
CA PRO A 260 -13.56 -21.42 10.61
C PRO A 260 -13.34 -22.29 9.39
N ASP A 261 -12.14 -22.84 9.30
CA ASP A 261 -11.75 -23.80 8.28
C ASP A 261 -10.90 -24.91 8.90
N TYR A 262 -10.37 -25.80 8.08
CA TYR A 262 -9.56 -26.92 8.57
C TYR A 262 -8.19 -26.50 9.12
N PHE A 263 -7.76 -25.25 8.92
CA PHE A 263 -6.53 -24.68 9.49
C PHE A 263 -6.79 -23.90 10.78
N SER A 264 -7.97 -23.28 10.92
CA SER A 264 -8.34 -22.50 12.10
C SER A 264 -9.75 -22.83 12.59
N GLU A 265 -9.85 -23.45 13.77
CA GLU A 265 -11.12 -23.81 14.41
C GLU A 265 -12.01 -22.58 14.69
N THR A 266 -11.43 -21.40 14.91
CA THR A 266 -12.16 -20.16 15.21
C THR A 266 -12.20 -19.18 14.03
N GLY A 267 -11.70 -19.60 12.86
CA GLY A 267 -11.49 -18.70 11.73
C GLY A 267 -10.40 -17.66 12.00
N GLN A 268 -10.42 -16.55 11.28
CA GLN A 268 -9.48 -15.44 11.50
C GLN A 268 -10.24 -14.13 11.55
N LEU A 269 -10.12 -13.42 12.67
CA LEU A 269 -10.67 -12.08 12.86
C LEU A 269 -9.59 -11.05 12.51
N TRP A 270 -9.73 -10.37 11.36
CA TRP A 270 -8.72 -9.41 10.91
C TRP A 270 -8.98 -8.00 11.43
N GLY A 271 -10.25 -7.66 11.69
CA GLY A 271 -10.63 -6.38 12.31
C GLY A 271 -10.71 -5.19 11.35
N ASN A 272 -10.40 -5.37 10.06
CA ASN A 272 -10.57 -4.31 9.06
C ASN A 272 -12.05 -3.93 8.88
N PRO A 273 -12.39 -2.64 8.67
CA PRO A 273 -13.76 -2.26 8.38
C PRO A 273 -14.18 -2.75 6.99
N LEU A 274 -15.44 -3.13 6.85
CA LEU A 274 -16.00 -3.50 5.54
C LEU A 274 -16.50 -2.28 4.77
N TYR A 275 -16.48 -2.39 3.44
CA TYR A 275 -16.96 -1.37 2.53
C TYR A 275 -18.47 -1.18 2.59
N ALA A 276 -18.91 0.08 2.53
CA ALA A 276 -20.30 0.43 2.26
C ALA A 276 -20.54 0.40 0.74
N TRP A 277 -20.58 -0.80 0.14
CA TRP A 277 -20.60 -0.98 -1.32
C TRP A 277 -21.69 -0.20 -2.06
N ASP A 278 -22.85 0.06 -1.44
CA ASP A 278 -23.90 0.88 -2.04
C ASP A 278 -23.47 2.35 -2.21
N VAL A 279 -22.65 2.88 -1.29
CA VAL A 279 -22.08 4.23 -1.41
C VAL A 279 -21.04 4.27 -2.52
N HIS A 280 -20.15 3.27 -2.59
CA HIS A 280 -19.20 3.13 -3.71
C HIS A 280 -19.93 3.00 -5.05
N ARG A 281 -21.06 2.29 -5.11
CA ARG A 281 -21.85 2.20 -6.35
C ARG A 281 -22.40 3.57 -6.77
N SER A 282 -22.78 4.42 -5.81
CA SER A 282 -23.40 5.73 -6.09
C SER A 282 -22.51 6.72 -6.87
N ASP A 283 -21.19 6.58 -6.77
CA ASP A 283 -20.21 7.45 -7.42
C ASP A 283 -19.39 6.75 -8.52
N GLY A 284 -19.79 5.54 -8.91
CA GLY A 284 -19.08 4.74 -9.91
C GLY A 284 -17.74 4.19 -9.41
N PHE A 285 -17.70 3.81 -8.13
CA PHE A 285 -16.56 3.18 -7.46
C PHE A 285 -15.30 4.04 -7.53
N SER A 286 -15.47 5.36 -7.36
CA SER A 286 -14.42 6.34 -7.63
C SER A 286 -13.16 6.09 -6.79
N TRP A 287 -13.33 5.74 -5.52
CA TRP A 287 -12.24 5.43 -4.58
C TRP A 287 -11.45 4.20 -5.01
N TRP A 288 -12.11 3.13 -5.46
CA TRP A 288 -11.44 1.92 -5.94
C TRP A 288 -10.69 2.15 -7.26
N ARG A 289 -11.26 2.93 -8.19
CA ARG A 289 -10.57 3.34 -9.42
C ARG A 289 -9.34 4.19 -9.10
N LYS A 290 -9.45 5.12 -8.15
CA LYS A 290 -8.33 5.92 -7.66
C LYS A 290 -7.24 5.04 -7.03
N ARG A 291 -7.62 4.08 -6.17
CA ARG A 291 -6.69 3.17 -5.49
C ARG A 291 -5.92 2.29 -6.47
N LEU A 292 -6.60 1.68 -7.45
CA LEU A 292 -5.92 0.89 -8.48
C LEU A 292 -5.01 1.75 -9.35
N ARG A 293 -5.46 2.94 -9.76
CA ARG A 293 -4.63 3.91 -10.50
C ARG A 293 -3.38 4.29 -9.73
N LYS A 294 -3.51 4.55 -8.43
CA LYS A 294 -2.37 4.92 -7.58
C LYS A 294 -1.34 3.80 -7.55
N ILE A 295 -1.72 2.57 -7.23
CA ILE A 295 -0.74 1.49 -7.12
C ILE A 295 -0.07 1.18 -8.47
N LEU A 296 -0.78 1.27 -9.59
CA LEU A 296 -0.19 1.11 -10.93
C LEU A 296 0.76 2.26 -11.33
N ASN A 297 0.72 3.40 -10.62
CA ASN A 297 1.77 4.42 -10.72
C ASN A 297 3.06 4.00 -9.99
N TRP A 298 2.99 3.05 -9.05
CA TRP A 298 4.14 2.48 -8.34
C TRP A 298 4.65 1.18 -8.96
N VAL A 299 3.79 0.35 -9.54
CA VAL A 299 4.20 -0.98 -10.07
C VAL A 299 3.69 -1.19 -11.50
N ASP A 300 4.09 -2.30 -12.13
CA ASP A 300 3.66 -2.65 -13.49
C ASP A 300 2.44 -3.56 -13.47
N VAL A 301 2.36 -4.46 -12.48
CA VAL A 301 1.24 -5.37 -12.22
C VAL A 301 0.97 -5.39 -10.73
N VAL A 302 -0.28 -5.61 -10.32
CA VAL A 302 -0.65 -5.69 -8.90
C VAL A 302 -1.32 -7.02 -8.55
N ARG A 303 -0.84 -7.71 -7.51
CA ARG A 303 -1.59 -8.78 -6.84
C ARG A 303 -2.66 -8.14 -5.98
N ILE A 304 -3.90 -8.58 -6.12
CA ILE A 304 -4.98 -8.23 -5.18
C ILE A 304 -5.13 -9.39 -4.21
N ASP A 305 -4.72 -9.14 -2.96
CA ASP A 305 -4.83 -10.09 -1.86
C ASP A 305 -6.30 -10.28 -1.45
N HIS A 306 -6.66 -11.51 -1.11
CA HIS A 306 -8.03 -11.91 -0.80
C HIS A 306 -9.04 -11.50 -1.88
N PHE A 307 -8.70 -11.77 -3.16
CA PHE A 307 -9.51 -11.40 -4.32
C PHE A 307 -10.97 -11.88 -4.20
N ARG A 308 -11.18 -13.04 -3.56
CA ARG A 308 -12.53 -13.58 -3.32
C ARG A 308 -13.48 -12.62 -2.61
N GLY A 309 -12.96 -11.66 -1.85
CA GLY A 309 -13.72 -10.59 -1.21
C GLY A 309 -14.51 -9.69 -2.16
N PHE A 310 -14.18 -9.70 -3.47
CA PHE A 310 -14.96 -9.04 -4.51
C PHE A 310 -16.19 -9.82 -4.96
N GLU A 311 -16.26 -11.13 -4.69
CA GLU A 311 -17.49 -11.92 -4.92
C GLU A 311 -18.36 -11.94 -3.66
N ALA A 312 -17.76 -12.27 -2.52
CA ALA A 312 -18.41 -12.20 -1.22
C ALA A 312 -17.36 -12.03 -0.12
N CYS A 313 -17.69 -11.36 0.99
CA CYS A 313 -16.82 -11.26 2.15
C CYS A 313 -17.50 -11.83 3.41
N TRP A 314 -16.69 -12.33 4.34
CA TRP A 314 -17.17 -12.82 5.62
C TRP A 314 -17.31 -11.63 6.58
N GLU A 315 -18.55 -11.30 6.90
CA GLU A 315 -18.93 -10.20 7.77
C GLU A 315 -19.07 -10.69 9.20
N ILE A 316 -18.32 -10.07 10.11
CA ILE A 316 -18.37 -10.33 11.55
C ILE A 316 -18.85 -9.05 12.25
N LEU A 317 -19.68 -9.17 13.29
CA LEU A 317 -20.12 -8.00 14.07
C LEU A 317 -18.93 -7.28 14.72
N GLY A 318 -18.99 -5.94 14.74
CA GLY A 318 -18.00 -5.13 15.44
C GLY A 318 -17.93 -5.46 16.93
N GLY A 319 -16.71 -5.58 17.46
CA GLY A 319 -16.48 -5.95 18.86
C GLY A 319 -16.52 -7.44 19.17
N ALA A 320 -16.72 -8.31 18.16
CA ALA A 320 -16.58 -9.75 18.34
C ALA A 320 -15.15 -10.15 18.75
N GLU A 321 -15.03 -11.24 19.51
CA GLU A 321 -13.74 -11.81 19.93
C GLU A 321 -13.19 -12.85 18.94
N THR A 322 -14.08 -13.51 18.18
CA THR A 322 -13.73 -14.54 17.19
C THR A 322 -14.46 -14.30 15.85
N ALA A 323 -14.11 -15.10 14.83
CA ALA A 323 -14.70 -15.01 13.49
C ALA A 323 -15.82 -16.04 13.23
N GLU A 324 -16.20 -16.83 14.24
CA GLU A 324 -17.15 -17.94 14.09
C GLU A 324 -18.56 -17.47 13.72
N ASP A 325 -19.05 -16.43 14.41
CA ASP A 325 -20.41 -15.91 14.27
C ASP A 325 -20.53 -14.84 13.18
N GLY A 326 -19.94 -15.11 12.02
CA GLY A 326 -20.05 -14.25 10.84
C GLY A 326 -21.08 -14.73 9.82
N ARG A 327 -21.19 -14.01 8.71
CA ARG A 327 -21.99 -14.42 7.54
C ARG A 327 -21.37 -13.95 6.23
N TRP A 328 -21.59 -14.72 5.17
CA TRP A 328 -21.22 -14.28 3.82
C TRP A 328 -22.15 -13.17 3.34
N ILE A 329 -21.57 -12.05 2.93
CA ILE A 329 -22.28 -10.97 2.23
C ILE A 329 -21.72 -10.83 0.81
N ALA A 330 -22.59 -10.63 -0.17
CA ALA A 330 -22.18 -10.44 -1.55
C ALA A 330 -21.46 -9.08 -1.75
N ALA A 331 -20.49 -9.05 -2.65
CA ALA A 331 -19.79 -7.85 -3.07
C ALA A 331 -19.98 -7.60 -4.58
N PRO A 332 -19.93 -6.34 -5.04
CA PRO A 332 -20.20 -5.96 -6.42
C PRO A 332 -18.96 -6.11 -7.32
N GLY A 333 -18.18 -7.19 -7.18
CA GLY A 333 -16.90 -7.36 -7.86
C GLY A 333 -16.97 -7.20 -9.37
N ARG A 334 -18.00 -7.76 -10.01
CA ARG A 334 -18.18 -7.61 -11.46
C ARG A 334 -18.37 -6.16 -11.90
N GLU A 335 -19.10 -5.36 -11.12
CA GLU A 335 -19.30 -3.93 -11.39
C GLU A 335 -17.96 -3.18 -11.30
N VAL A 336 -17.17 -3.47 -10.24
CA VAL A 336 -15.84 -2.89 -10.03
C VAL A 336 -14.89 -3.23 -11.18
N PHE A 337 -14.78 -4.52 -11.53
CA PHE A 337 -13.84 -4.98 -12.54
C PHE A 337 -14.23 -4.57 -13.97
N ASN A 338 -15.52 -4.40 -14.27
CA ASN A 338 -15.94 -3.77 -15.53
C ASN A 338 -15.37 -2.36 -15.67
N LEU A 339 -15.44 -1.55 -14.60
CA LEU A 339 -14.87 -0.20 -14.61
C LEU A 339 -13.35 -0.19 -14.68
N PHE A 340 -12.68 -1.21 -14.11
CA PHE A 340 -11.25 -1.39 -14.31
C PHE A 340 -10.93 -1.71 -15.78
N VAL A 341 -11.72 -2.57 -16.44
CA VAL A 341 -11.54 -2.82 -17.88
C VAL A 341 -11.82 -1.57 -18.70
N GLU A 342 -12.77 -0.73 -18.32
CA GLU A 342 -13.00 0.56 -18.99
C GLU A 342 -11.77 1.49 -18.89
N ASP A 343 -11.09 1.50 -17.74
CA ASP A 343 -9.91 2.34 -17.50
C ASP A 343 -8.61 1.80 -18.14
N TRP A 344 -8.40 0.48 -18.13
CA TRP A 344 -7.11 -0.14 -18.51
C TRP A 344 -7.19 -1.13 -19.67
N GLY A 345 -8.38 -1.57 -20.07
CA GLY A 345 -8.57 -2.61 -21.07
C GLY A 345 -8.18 -4.01 -20.58
N LEU A 346 -8.20 -4.97 -21.50
CA LEU A 346 -7.71 -6.33 -21.28
C LEU A 346 -6.39 -6.55 -22.05
N PRO A 347 -5.43 -7.32 -21.49
CA PRO A 347 -5.46 -7.91 -20.15
C PRO A 347 -5.35 -6.85 -19.05
N LEU A 348 -6.08 -7.03 -17.96
CA LEU A 348 -5.92 -6.19 -16.77
C LEU A 348 -4.57 -6.48 -16.10
N PRO A 349 -3.83 -5.47 -15.63
CA PRO A 349 -2.54 -5.64 -14.93
C PRO A 349 -2.74 -6.09 -13.48
N VAL A 350 -3.53 -7.14 -13.28
CA VAL A 350 -3.96 -7.64 -11.97
C VAL A 350 -3.72 -9.15 -11.88
N ILE A 351 -3.17 -9.61 -10.76
CA ILE A 351 -3.12 -11.02 -10.36
C ILE A 351 -4.16 -11.22 -9.26
N ALA A 352 -5.01 -12.23 -9.38
CA ALA A 352 -5.97 -12.60 -8.36
C ALA A 352 -5.31 -13.56 -7.35
N GLU A 353 -5.21 -13.15 -6.09
CA GLU A 353 -4.94 -14.08 -5.00
C GLU A 353 -6.19 -14.93 -4.75
N ASP A 354 -6.15 -16.17 -5.23
CA ASP A 354 -7.28 -17.11 -5.25
C ASP A 354 -6.97 -18.41 -4.47
N LEU A 355 -6.25 -18.30 -3.35
CA LEU A 355 -5.94 -19.45 -2.50
C LEU A 355 -7.07 -19.75 -1.49
N GLY A 356 -7.05 -20.95 -0.93
CA GLY A 356 -8.03 -21.42 0.04
C GLY A 356 -9.29 -21.99 -0.61
N VAL A 357 -10.39 -22.04 0.15
CA VAL A 357 -11.67 -22.56 -0.35
C VAL A 357 -12.35 -21.52 -1.24
N ILE A 358 -12.33 -21.76 -2.55
CA ILE A 358 -12.84 -20.84 -3.57
C ILE A 358 -14.12 -21.40 -4.22
N THR A 359 -15.13 -20.53 -4.40
CA THR A 359 -16.41 -20.88 -5.03
C THR A 359 -16.36 -20.73 -6.55
N ASP A 360 -17.28 -21.37 -7.26
CA ASP A 360 -17.43 -21.20 -8.72
C ASP A 360 -17.66 -19.73 -9.11
N GLY A 361 -18.30 -18.93 -8.25
CA GLY A 361 -18.51 -17.50 -8.47
C GLY A 361 -17.21 -16.70 -8.51
N VAL A 362 -16.27 -17.01 -7.61
CA VAL A 362 -14.93 -16.37 -7.60
C VAL A 362 -14.11 -16.79 -8.80
N ILE A 363 -14.16 -18.08 -9.17
CA ILE A 363 -13.50 -18.61 -10.38
C ILE A 363 -14.04 -17.90 -11.63
N ALA A 364 -15.36 -17.78 -11.76
CA ALA A 364 -16.00 -17.07 -12.87
C ALA A 364 -15.61 -15.59 -12.89
N LEU A 365 -15.56 -14.92 -11.74
CA LEU A 365 -15.10 -13.53 -11.65
C LEU A 365 -13.66 -13.38 -12.15
N ARG A 366 -12.73 -14.25 -11.71
CA ARG A 366 -11.33 -14.24 -12.16
C ARG A 366 -11.22 -14.45 -13.67
N ASP A 367 -11.89 -15.48 -14.18
CA ASP A 367 -11.73 -15.95 -15.56
C ASP A 367 -12.39 -15.01 -16.57
N ASP A 368 -13.54 -14.42 -16.23
CA ASP A 368 -14.25 -13.46 -17.09
C ASP A 368 -13.41 -12.19 -17.35
N PHE A 369 -12.54 -11.83 -16.41
CA PHE A 369 -11.62 -10.70 -16.53
C PHE A 369 -10.18 -11.11 -16.90
N GLN A 370 -9.97 -12.38 -17.28
CA GLN A 370 -8.68 -12.93 -17.73
C GLN A 370 -7.53 -12.74 -16.72
N LEU A 371 -7.85 -12.79 -15.43
CA LEU A 371 -6.86 -12.59 -14.37
C LEU A 371 -6.10 -13.89 -14.10
N PRO A 372 -4.75 -13.88 -14.07
CA PRO A 372 -3.99 -15.02 -13.56
C PRO A 372 -4.28 -15.25 -12.07
N GLY A 373 -4.46 -16.52 -11.70
CA GLY A 373 -4.50 -16.98 -10.31
C GLY A 373 -3.11 -17.38 -9.79
N ILE A 374 -3.05 -17.82 -8.53
CA ILE A 374 -1.83 -18.23 -7.84
C ILE A 374 -1.85 -19.74 -7.54
N ARG A 375 -0.71 -20.39 -7.73
CA ARG A 375 -0.51 -21.79 -7.32
C ARG A 375 0.77 -21.88 -6.51
N ILE A 376 0.67 -22.39 -5.28
CA ILE A 376 1.80 -22.58 -4.36
C ILE A 376 2.13 -24.06 -4.25
N GLU A 377 3.30 -24.47 -4.77
CA GLU A 377 3.70 -25.88 -4.87
C GLU A 377 3.74 -26.59 -3.50
N GLN A 378 3.99 -25.87 -2.40
CA GLN A 378 3.97 -26.42 -1.05
C GLN A 378 2.59 -27.01 -0.67
N PHE A 379 1.50 -26.54 -1.28
CA PHE A 379 0.15 -27.07 -1.05
C PHE A 379 -0.19 -28.28 -1.93
N ALA A 380 0.63 -28.61 -2.93
CA ALA A 380 0.31 -29.64 -3.93
C ALA A 380 0.32 -31.08 -3.37
N PHE A 381 1.05 -31.33 -2.28
CA PHE A 381 1.31 -32.71 -1.82
C PHE A 381 0.62 -33.08 -0.50
N GLY A 382 0.01 -32.10 0.19
CA GLY A 382 -0.66 -32.29 1.47
C GLY A 382 -2.13 -32.73 1.36
N SER A 383 -2.89 -32.41 2.42
CA SER A 383 -4.35 -32.53 2.50
C SER A 383 -5.07 -31.23 2.12
N ASP A 384 -4.33 -30.21 1.69
CA ASP A 384 -4.88 -28.92 1.30
C ASP A 384 -5.85 -29.06 0.12
N GLU A 385 -6.98 -28.36 0.14
CA GLU A 385 -7.95 -28.38 -0.95
C GLU A 385 -7.35 -27.91 -2.28
N MET A 386 -6.38 -27.00 -2.23
CA MET A 386 -5.65 -26.48 -3.38
C MET A 386 -4.87 -27.56 -4.13
N LYS A 387 -4.62 -28.73 -3.54
CA LYS A 387 -4.01 -29.88 -4.22
C LYS A 387 -4.70 -30.23 -5.53
N LYS A 388 -6.02 -30.09 -5.62
CA LYS A 388 -6.80 -30.42 -6.84
C LYS A 388 -6.58 -29.43 -7.99
N THR A 389 -5.85 -28.34 -7.74
CA THR A 389 -5.59 -27.27 -8.73
C THR A 389 -4.24 -27.41 -9.43
N PHE A 390 -3.43 -28.40 -9.04
CA PHE A 390 -2.21 -28.87 -9.68
C PHE A 390 -2.48 -30.15 -10.46
#